data_AF-A0A3N5R7G5-F1
#
_entry.id   AF-A0A3N5R7G5-F1
#
_cell.length_a   1.000
_cell.length_b   1.000
_cell.length_c   1.000
_cell.angle_alpha   90.00
_cell.angle_beta   90.00
_cell.angle_gamma   90.00
#
_symmetry.space_group_name_H-M   'P 1'
#
loop_
_entity.id
_entity.type
_entity.pdbx_description
1 polymer ?
#
loop_
_entity_poly.entity_id
_entity_poly.type
_entity_poly.pdbx_seq_one_letter_code
_entity_poly.pdbx_strand_id
1 'polypeptide(L)'
;NAVVTGNIIHDNGLEGGSAINMDGVQESLIYNNLLYNNHATGIAMYMIDGAEGSKNNKVYNNTIVSPSNTRWNILSVNGSTGNEVYNNILINNHSFRGSIAIDESSAPGFKSDYNILENRLSDDDGNSNMSLDEWQAMGYDLHSFLADPEEEIFIDHSEGDFHLLLNSQPINIGTSLVSSVVNKDLDNVLRPQGNGFDIGTYEFSGTTEVNEETIAEGFKLFQNYQNPFNPITKIKFNIPGIIESEKMQIQFVTLKVYDVLGNEVGTIINEEKHPGEYELVFDGSNLTSGTYFYRLTFGNFSETKKLLLIK
;
A
#
# COMPACT_ATOMS: atom_id res chain seq x y z
N ASN A 1 7.53 -1.29 32.21
CA ASN A 1 7.23 -1.62 30.81
C ASN A 1 6.40 -0.50 30.24
N ALA A 2 6.89 0.16 29.21
CA ALA A 2 6.22 1.23 28.50
C ALA A 2 5.41 0.66 27.32
N VAL A 3 4.39 1.41 26.89
CA VAL A 3 3.68 1.19 25.64
C VAL A 3 3.70 2.50 24.86
N VAL A 4 4.32 2.51 23.69
CA VAL A 4 4.42 3.65 22.79
C VAL A 4 3.73 3.28 21.48
N THR A 5 2.51 3.78 21.29
CA THR A 5 1.69 3.44 20.13
C THR A 5 0.77 4.58 19.75
N GLY A 6 0.34 4.63 18.48
CA GLY A 6 -0.63 5.61 18.03
C GLY A 6 -0.05 6.99 17.76
N ASN A 7 1.27 7.11 17.58
CA ASN A 7 1.94 8.41 17.49
C ASN A 7 2.38 8.72 16.06
N ILE A 8 2.31 10.01 15.71
CA ILE A 8 2.95 10.59 14.54
C ILE A 8 4.06 11.51 15.06
N ILE A 9 5.32 11.21 14.72
CA ILE A 9 6.50 11.92 15.21
C ILE A 9 7.33 12.35 14.01
N HIS A 10 7.45 13.65 13.77
CA HIS A 10 8.12 14.16 12.57
C HIS A 10 8.83 15.49 12.78
N ASP A 11 9.74 15.83 11.86
CA ASP A 11 10.51 17.08 11.83
C ASP A 11 11.43 17.33 13.05
N ASN A 12 11.91 16.26 13.71
CA ASN A 12 12.79 16.37 14.90
C ASN A 12 14.25 16.04 14.57
N GLY A 13 15.15 16.29 15.53
CA GLY A 13 16.48 15.68 15.55
C GLY A 13 17.57 16.40 14.75
N LEU A 14 17.33 17.62 14.25
CA LEU A 14 18.35 18.42 13.53
C LEU A 14 19.61 18.66 14.37
N GLU A 15 19.45 18.84 15.68
CA GLU A 15 20.55 19.01 16.65
C GLU A 15 20.90 17.70 17.38
N GLY A 16 20.36 16.56 16.94
CA GLY A 16 20.45 15.26 17.59
C GLY A 16 19.23 14.90 18.44
N GLY A 17 19.25 13.70 19.03
CA GLY A 17 18.14 13.12 19.79
C GLY A 17 17.19 12.30 18.92
N SER A 18 17.14 11.00 19.17
CA SER A 18 16.28 10.05 18.44
C SER A 18 14.80 10.36 18.59
N ALA A 19 13.98 10.04 17.58
CA ALA A 19 12.53 10.26 17.63
C ALA A 19 11.87 9.49 18.77
N ILE A 20 12.28 8.23 18.98
CA ILE A 20 11.98 7.45 20.18
C ILE A 20 13.30 6.99 20.80
N ASN A 21 13.60 7.51 21.98
CA ASN A 21 14.80 7.18 22.75
C ASN A 21 14.47 6.13 23.81
N MET A 22 15.21 5.01 23.78
CA MET A 22 15.04 3.87 24.67
C MET A 22 16.36 3.53 25.38
N ASP A 23 16.86 4.46 26.20
CA ASP A 23 17.99 4.19 27.10
C ASP A 23 17.55 3.26 28.24
N GLY A 24 18.01 2.01 28.21
CA GLY A 24 17.75 0.98 29.23
C GLY A 24 16.29 0.55 29.39
N VAL A 25 15.45 0.74 28.38
CA VAL A 25 14.04 0.34 28.40
C VAL A 25 13.92 -1.17 28.20
N GLN A 26 13.11 -1.82 29.02
CA GLN A 26 12.96 -3.28 28.98
C GLN A 26 11.48 -3.70 28.87
N GLU A 27 11.25 -4.85 28.25
CA GLU A 27 9.96 -5.55 28.19
C GLU A 27 8.80 -4.65 27.71
N SER A 28 9.11 -3.73 26.79
CA SER A 28 8.19 -2.67 26.35
C SER A 28 7.70 -2.87 24.92
N LEU A 29 6.57 -2.24 24.60
CA LEU A 29 5.88 -2.37 23.32
C LEU A 29 5.93 -1.04 22.56
N ILE A 30 6.40 -1.06 21.32
CA ILE A 30 6.55 0.10 20.46
C ILE A 30 5.93 -0.27 19.10
N TYR A 31 4.71 0.17 18.85
CA TYR A 31 3.98 -0.30 17.68
C TYR A 31 3.00 0.71 17.10
N ASN A 32 2.67 0.62 15.81
CA ASN A 32 1.81 1.57 15.12
C ASN A 32 2.21 3.03 15.37
N ASN A 33 3.49 3.34 15.18
CA ASN A 33 3.95 4.72 15.16
C ASN A 33 4.39 5.07 13.74
N LEU A 34 4.03 6.27 13.30
CA LEU A 34 4.50 6.89 12.08
C LEU A 34 5.62 7.88 12.42
N LEU A 35 6.84 7.60 11.97
CA LEU A 35 8.01 8.45 12.17
C LEU A 35 8.52 8.91 10.80
N TYR A 36 8.43 10.20 10.48
CA TYR A 36 8.92 10.70 9.20
C TYR A 36 9.69 12.01 9.32
N ASN A 37 10.57 12.29 8.35
CA ASN A 37 11.41 13.50 8.33
C ASN A 37 12.16 13.80 9.65
N ASN A 38 12.57 12.77 10.41
CA ASN A 38 13.41 12.94 11.59
C ASN A 38 14.90 12.81 11.22
N HIS A 39 15.72 13.72 11.71
CA HIS A 39 17.13 13.88 11.30
C HIS A 39 18.13 13.18 12.24
N ALA A 40 17.64 12.44 13.24
CA ALA A 40 18.41 11.55 14.10
C ALA A 40 17.90 10.10 13.98
N THR A 41 18.24 9.20 14.89
CA THR A 41 17.78 7.80 14.80
C THR A 41 16.26 7.75 14.98
N GLY A 42 15.56 6.88 14.25
CA GLY A 42 14.13 6.68 14.44
C GLY A 42 13.81 6.14 15.83
N ILE A 43 14.15 4.88 16.08
CA ILE A 43 14.04 4.23 17.39
C ILE A 43 15.44 3.78 17.83
N ALA A 44 15.91 4.29 18.96
CA ALA A 44 17.24 3.98 19.48
C ALA A 44 17.13 3.22 20.81
N MET A 45 17.49 1.94 20.79
CA MET A 45 17.63 1.05 21.93
C MET A 45 19.12 0.97 22.29
N TYR A 46 19.50 1.56 23.42
CA TYR A 46 20.90 1.61 23.83
C TYR A 46 21.04 1.71 25.35
N MET A 47 22.29 1.82 25.82
CA MET A 47 22.63 2.09 27.21
C MET A 47 23.65 3.22 27.28
N ILE A 48 23.28 4.37 27.85
CA ILE A 48 24.25 5.40 28.29
C ILE A 48 24.22 5.49 29.80
N ASP A 49 23.12 6.00 30.34
CA ASP A 49 22.94 6.19 31.79
C ASP A 49 21.95 5.16 32.38
N GLY A 50 21.33 4.34 31.53
CA GLY A 50 20.53 3.19 31.95
C GLY A 50 21.33 2.19 32.78
N ALA A 51 20.67 1.56 33.76
CA ALA A 51 21.31 0.55 34.62
C ALA A 51 21.72 -0.72 33.84
N GLU A 52 21.02 -1.01 32.76
CA GLU A 52 21.30 -2.08 31.80
C GLU A 52 20.89 -1.63 30.39
N GLY A 53 21.32 -2.35 29.36
CA GLY A 53 20.84 -2.14 27.99
C GLY A 53 19.37 -2.46 27.80
N SER A 54 18.83 -1.99 26.67
CA SER A 54 17.42 -2.16 26.34
C SER A 54 17.10 -3.61 25.98
N LYS A 55 16.16 -4.25 26.67
CA LYS A 55 15.95 -5.71 26.58
C LYS A 55 14.52 -6.12 26.26
N ASN A 56 14.38 -7.15 25.42
CA ASN A 56 13.11 -7.83 25.16
C ASN A 56 11.98 -6.87 24.76
N ASN A 57 12.33 -5.78 24.07
CA ASN A 57 11.34 -4.84 23.54
C ASN A 57 10.80 -5.34 22.21
N LYS A 58 9.56 -4.95 21.93
CA LYS A 58 8.82 -5.38 20.74
C LYS A 58 8.50 -4.16 19.89
N VAL A 59 9.17 -4.06 18.75
CA VAL A 59 9.05 -2.96 17.77
C VAL A 59 8.25 -3.48 16.58
N TYR A 60 6.94 -3.31 16.58
CA TYR A 60 6.04 -3.95 15.61
C TYR A 60 5.23 -2.95 14.78
N ASN A 61 5.02 -3.18 13.49
CA ASN A 61 4.08 -2.36 12.70
C ASN A 61 4.31 -0.85 12.79
N ASN A 62 5.56 -0.40 12.85
CA ASN A 62 5.88 1.03 12.71
C ASN A 62 6.22 1.35 11.26
N THR A 63 5.97 2.58 10.84
CA THR A 63 6.45 3.13 9.56
C THR A 63 7.47 4.22 9.88
N ILE A 64 8.72 4.02 9.48
CA ILE A 64 9.82 4.97 9.67
C ILE A 64 10.39 5.33 8.30
N VAL A 65 10.21 6.58 7.88
CA VAL A 65 10.71 7.10 6.60
C VAL A 65 11.60 8.30 6.85
N SER A 66 12.92 8.12 6.68
CA SER A 66 13.92 9.09 7.13
C SER A 66 14.61 9.83 5.98
N PRO A 67 14.92 11.14 6.14
CA PRO A 67 15.53 11.98 5.11
C PRO A 67 17.02 11.67 4.96
N SER A 68 17.65 12.20 3.90
CA SER A 68 19.03 11.88 3.54
C SER A 68 20.11 12.32 4.54
N ASN A 69 19.77 13.20 5.47
CA ASN A 69 20.63 13.70 6.54
C ASN A 69 20.32 13.08 7.92
N THR A 70 19.76 11.86 7.95
CA THR A 70 19.38 11.16 9.19
C THR A 70 20.48 10.23 9.76
N ARG A 71 20.17 9.56 10.88
CA ARG A 71 20.93 8.41 11.41
C ARG A 71 20.34 7.08 10.89
N TRP A 72 20.26 6.04 11.70
CA TRP A 72 19.65 4.74 11.33
C TRP A 72 18.15 4.74 11.67
N ASN A 73 17.30 3.97 10.99
CA ASN A 73 15.89 3.91 11.41
C ASN A 73 15.77 3.21 12.78
N ILE A 74 16.42 2.05 12.93
CA ILE A 74 16.52 1.31 14.18
C ILE A 74 18.00 1.18 14.57
N LEU A 75 18.31 1.49 15.83
CA LEU A 75 19.61 1.22 16.44
C LEU A 75 19.41 0.36 17.68
N SER A 76 20.07 -0.80 17.80
CA SER A 76 20.06 -1.65 19.00
C SER A 76 21.48 -2.01 19.42
N VAL A 77 22.04 -1.27 20.37
CA VAL A 77 23.47 -1.32 20.73
C VAL A 77 23.70 -1.32 22.24
N ASN A 78 24.95 -1.51 22.66
CA ASN A 78 25.41 -1.43 24.05
C ASN A 78 24.70 -2.41 25.00
N GLY A 79 24.66 -3.69 24.61
CA GLY A 79 24.06 -4.77 25.40
C GLY A 79 22.54 -4.83 25.33
N SER A 80 21.95 -4.25 24.27
CA SER A 80 20.50 -4.21 24.07
C SER A 80 19.99 -5.48 23.41
N THR A 81 19.86 -6.55 24.21
CA THR A 81 19.59 -7.92 23.75
C THR A 81 18.12 -8.29 23.68
N GLY A 82 17.77 -9.29 22.87
CA GLY A 82 16.43 -9.89 22.85
C GLY A 82 15.34 -9.02 22.24
N ASN A 83 15.70 -7.88 21.65
CA ASN A 83 14.73 -7.00 21.01
C ASN A 83 14.24 -7.60 19.68
N GLU A 84 12.95 -7.41 19.41
CA GLU A 84 12.27 -7.97 18.25
C GLU A 84 11.72 -6.84 17.37
N VAL A 85 11.97 -6.93 16.06
CA VAL A 85 11.56 -5.95 15.05
C VAL A 85 10.75 -6.66 13.96
N TYR A 86 9.44 -6.48 13.92
CA TYR A 86 8.55 -7.21 12.98
C TYR A 86 7.54 -6.31 12.29
N ASN A 87 7.21 -6.61 11.04
CA ASN A 87 6.19 -5.89 10.29
C ASN A 87 6.42 -4.38 10.21
N ASN A 88 7.66 -3.88 10.23
CA ASN A 88 7.94 -2.45 10.09
C ASN A 88 8.27 -2.07 8.64
N ILE A 89 7.92 -0.86 8.24
CA ILE A 89 8.48 -0.21 7.04
C ILE A 89 9.61 0.70 7.49
N LEU A 90 10.84 0.44 7.06
CA LEU A 90 12.05 1.14 7.49
C LEU A 90 12.82 1.67 6.27
N ILE A 91 12.40 2.82 5.76
CA ILE A 91 13.00 3.49 4.61
C ILE A 91 13.95 4.59 5.10
N ASN A 92 15.17 4.60 4.57
CA ASN A 92 16.20 5.55 4.96
C ASN A 92 16.94 6.10 3.75
N ASN A 93 16.68 7.37 3.45
CA ASN A 93 17.22 8.06 2.28
C ASN A 93 18.67 8.51 2.43
N HIS A 94 19.34 8.17 3.53
CA HIS A 94 20.77 8.44 3.71
C HIS A 94 21.60 7.53 2.79
N SER A 95 22.67 8.09 2.20
CA SER A 95 23.53 7.37 1.23
C SER A 95 24.32 6.20 1.82
N PHE A 96 24.74 6.33 3.09
CA PHE A 96 25.46 5.30 3.84
C PHE A 96 24.64 4.52 4.88
N ARG A 97 23.89 5.20 5.76
CA ARG A 97 23.06 4.58 6.79
C ARG A 97 21.77 4.01 6.20
N GLY A 98 21.18 3.02 6.87
CA GLY A 98 19.96 2.39 6.40
C GLY A 98 19.00 2.00 7.52
N SER A 99 18.39 0.83 7.38
CA SER A 99 17.22 0.45 8.17
C SER A 99 17.56 0.04 9.59
N ILE A 100 18.50 -0.88 9.78
CA ILE A 100 18.80 -1.48 11.09
C ILE A 100 20.31 -1.53 11.30
N ALA A 101 20.75 -1.05 12.46
CA ALA A 101 22.11 -1.26 12.97
C ALA A 101 22.08 -1.87 14.37
N ILE A 102 22.91 -2.88 14.59
CA ILE A 102 23.17 -3.47 15.91
C ILE A 102 24.67 -3.50 16.20
N ASP A 103 25.06 -3.92 17.40
CA ASP A 103 26.42 -4.34 17.71
C ASP A 103 26.46 -5.80 18.19
N GLU A 104 27.66 -6.40 18.22
CA GLU A 104 27.88 -7.78 18.68
C GLU A 104 27.27 -8.04 20.06
N SER A 105 27.33 -7.04 20.96
CA SER A 105 26.82 -7.18 22.33
C SER A 105 25.29 -7.24 22.40
N SER A 106 24.60 -6.78 21.36
CA SER A 106 23.14 -6.70 21.26
C SER A 106 22.54 -7.81 20.38
N ALA A 107 23.38 -8.53 19.62
CA ALA A 107 22.99 -9.67 18.80
C ALA A 107 22.27 -10.81 19.56
N PRO A 108 22.61 -11.16 20.82
CA PRO A 108 21.94 -12.25 21.52
C PRO A 108 20.42 -12.08 21.58
N GLY A 109 19.69 -12.99 20.93
CA GLY A 109 18.22 -13.01 20.92
C GLY A 109 17.55 -11.93 20.06
N PHE A 110 18.33 -11.10 19.34
CA PHE A 110 17.77 -10.11 18.43
C PHE A 110 17.09 -10.79 17.22
N LYS A 111 15.96 -10.24 16.78
CA LYS A 111 15.23 -10.70 15.59
C LYS A 111 14.68 -9.51 14.80
N SER A 112 14.74 -9.57 13.47
CA SER A 112 14.26 -8.50 12.59
C SER A 112 13.53 -9.00 11.36
N ASP A 113 12.50 -9.83 11.51
CA ASP A 113 11.89 -10.54 10.38
C ASP A 113 10.58 -9.90 9.90
N TYR A 114 10.17 -10.16 8.65
CA TYR A 114 8.99 -9.56 8.01
C TYR A 114 8.99 -8.02 7.99
N ASN A 115 10.12 -7.39 7.71
CA ASN A 115 10.21 -5.93 7.55
C ASN A 115 10.40 -5.54 6.08
N ILE A 116 10.04 -4.30 5.76
CA ILE A 116 10.39 -3.64 4.50
C ILE A 116 11.59 -2.74 4.76
N LEU A 117 12.69 -3.00 4.07
CA LEU A 117 14.01 -2.47 4.40
C LEU A 117 14.71 -1.81 3.20
N GLU A 118 15.67 -0.95 3.49
CA GLU A 118 16.71 -0.54 2.54
C GLU A 118 17.82 -1.58 2.48
N ASN A 119 18.54 -1.66 1.37
CA ASN A 119 19.66 -2.60 1.21
C ASN A 119 20.95 -2.13 1.93
N ARG A 120 20.82 -1.67 3.18
CA ARG A 120 21.88 -1.07 4.01
C ARG A 120 21.62 -1.37 5.49
N LEU A 121 22.20 -2.44 6.00
CA LEU A 121 22.07 -2.92 7.38
C LEU A 121 23.47 -2.95 8.04
N SER A 122 23.58 -3.13 9.36
CA SER A 122 24.88 -3.17 10.05
C SER A 122 24.84 -3.98 11.34
N ASP A 123 25.92 -4.71 11.62
CA ASP A 123 26.17 -5.47 12.84
C ASP A 123 27.32 -4.91 13.70
N ASP A 124 27.83 -3.73 13.34
CA ASP A 124 29.02 -3.12 13.92
C ASP A 124 28.80 -1.67 14.41
N ASP A 125 27.62 -1.38 14.96
CA ASP A 125 27.19 -0.02 15.40
C ASP A 125 27.19 1.00 14.25
N GLY A 126 26.90 0.53 13.04
CA GLY A 126 26.83 1.38 11.85
C GLY A 126 28.17 1.92 11.38
N ASN A 127 29.28 1.24 11.69
CA ASN A 127 30.61 1.58 11.18
C ASN A 127 30.80 1.11 9.73
N SER A 128 30.09 0.07 9.32
CA SER A 128 29.98 -0.41 7.94
C SER A 128 28.53 -0.64 7.54
N ASN A 129 28.30 -1.02 6.28
CA ASN A 129 26.99 -1.48 5.82
C ASN A 129 27.11 -2.82 5.09
N MET A 130 26.02 -3.58 5.14
CA MET A 130 25.83 -4.84 4.43
C MET A 130 24.48 -4.88 3.75
N SER A 131 24.35 -5.78 2.78
CA SER A 131 23.11 -6.06 2.07
C SER A 131 22.11 -6.85 2.94
N LEU A 132 20.86 -6.88 2.50
CA LEU A 132 19.82 -7.71 3.11
C LEU A 132 20.17 -9.21 3.03
N ASP A 133 20.74 -9.67 1.91
CA ASP A 133 21.15 -11.07 1.77
C ASP A 133 22.22 -11.46 2.80
N GLU A 134 23.20 -10.59 3.03
CA GLU A 134 24.23 -10.79 4.06
C GLU A 134 23.63 -10.79 5.46
N TRP A 135 22.70 -9.88 5.74
CA TRP A 135 22.00 -9.82 7.01
C TRP A 135 21.14 -11.06 7.28
N GLN A 136 20.40 -11.54 6.28
CA GLN A 136 19.61 -12.77 6.37
C GLN A 136 20.52 -13.99 6.60
N ALA A 137 21.72 -14.01 6.00
CA ALA A 137 22.71 -15.06 6.24
C ALA A 137 23.24 -15.08 7.68
N MET A 138 23.13 -13.98 8.44
CA MET A 138 23.46 -13.94 9.87
C MET A 138 22.39 -14.62 10.75
N GLY A 139 21.18 -14.83 10.22
CA GLY A 139 20.09 -15.55 10.90
C GLY A 139 19.16 -14.69 11.76
N TYR A 140 19.24 -13.35 11.67
CA TYR A 140 18.30 -12.44 12.35
C TYR A 140 16.95 -12.32 11.62
N ASP A 141 16.91 -12.68 10.34
CA ASP A 141 15.88 -12.34 9.37
C ASP A 141 15.76 -13.47 8.32
N LEU A 142 14.54 -13.79 7.88
CA LEU A 142 14.30 -14.81 6.84
C LEU A 142 13.32 -14.35 5.75
N HIS A 143 12.47 -13.36 6.02
CA HIS A 143 11.32 -12.99 5.21
C HIS A 143 11.21 -11.48 4.96
N SER A 144 12.11 -10.65 5.49
CA SER A 144 12.16 -9.24 5.07
C SER A 144 12.57 -9.13 3.60
N PHE A 145 12.22 -8.00 2.98
CA PHE A 145 12.55 -7.71 1.59
C PHE A 145 12.78 -6.21 1.40
N LEU A 146 13.32 -5.85 0.24
CA LEU A 146 13.69 -4.48 -0.07
C LEU A 146 12.45 -3.64 -0.40
N ALA A 147 12.45 -2.39 0.07
CA ALA A 147 11.40 -1.42 -0.21
C ALA A 147 11.31 -1.10 -1.71
N ASP A 148 10.07 -1.07 -2.21
CA ASP A 148 9.75 -0.38 -3.45
C ASP A 148 9.88 1.16 -3.27
N PRO A 149 9.91 1.96 -4.35
CA PRO A 149 9.89 3.42 -4.25
C PRO A 149 8.74 3.91 -3.36
N GLU A 150 8.97 4.98 -2.59
CA GLU A 150 7.97 5.51 -1.63
C GLU A 150 6.64 5.86 -2.32
N GLU A 151 6.68 6.36 -3.56
CA GLU A 151 5.53 6.68 -4.40
C GLU A 151 4.74 5.47 -4.92
N GLU A 152 5.29 4.26 -4.81
CA GLU A 152 4.61 2.99 -5.12
C GLU A 152 4.02 2.34 -3.85
N ILE A 153 4.41 2.82 -2.67
CA ILE A 153 3.94 2.33 -1.38
C ILE A 153 2.83 3.22 -0.80
N PHE A 154 3.05 4.53 -0.80
CA PHE A 154 2.22 5.49 -0.06
C PHE A 154 1.37 6.39 -0.96
N ILE A 155 0.20 6.80 -0.48
CA ILE A 155 -0.72 7.67 -1.22
C ILE A 155 -0.09 9.03 -1.54
N ASP A 156 0.39 9.75 -0.52
CA ASP A 156 1.05 11.06 -0.69
C ASP A 156 1.97 11.36 0.51
N HIS A 157 3.06 10.59 0.61
CA HIS A 157 4.05 10.74 1.69
C HIS A 157 4.67 12.14 1.74
N SER A 158 4.69 12.87 0.61
CA SER A 158 5.20 14.24 0.53
C SER A 158 4.37 15.24 1.32
N GLU A 159 3.07 14.98 1.46
CA GLU A 159 2.12 15.75 2.28
C GLU A 159 1.85 15.08 3.64
N GLY A 160 2.61 14.03 3.99
CA GLY A 160 2.49 13.30 5.24
C GLY A 160 1.42 12.19 5.25
N ASP A 161 0.88 11.82 4.09
CA ASP A 161 -0.07 10.72 3.96
C ASP A 161 0.65 9.40 3.63
N PHE A 162 0.91 8.62 4.67
CA PHE A 162 1.57 7.31 4.59
C PHE A 162 0.58 6.14 4.55
N HIS A 163 -0.70 6.37 4.24
CA HIS A 163 -1.61 5.27 3.94
C HIS A 163 -1.12 4.50 2.71
N LEU A 164 -1.43 3.20 2.69
CA LEU A 164 -0.99 2.28 1.66
C LEU A 164 -1.77 2.49 0.36
N LEU A 165 -1.06 2.51 -0.78
CA LEU A 165 -1.68 2.44 -2.10
C LEU A 165 -2.31 1.06 -2.33
N LEU A 166 -3.37 1.01 -3.14
CA LEU A 166 -3.93 -0.27 -3.61
C LEU A 166 -2.84 -1.06 -4.35
N ASN A 167 -2.72 -2.36 -4.03
CA ASN A 167 -1.69 -3.27 -4.55
C ASN A 167 -0.24 -2.88 -4.20
N SER A 168 -0.04 -1.98 -3.23
CA SER A 168 1.30 -1.69 -2.73
C SER A 168 1.93 -2.90 -2.06
N GLN A 169 3.26 -2.91 -2.09
CA GLN A 169 4.11 -3.94 -1.51
C GLN A 169 3.67 -4.42 -0.12
N PRO A 170 3.36 -3.55 0.88
CA PRO A 170 3.19 -3.99 2.27
C PRO A 170 1.91 -4.79 2.56
N ILE A 171 0.99 -4.89 1.60
CA ILE A 171 -0.35 -5.43 1.82
C ILE A 171 -0.34 -6.98 1.91
N ASN A 172 -0.96 -7.53 2.95
CA ASN A 172 -1.22 -8.96 3.20
C ASN A 172 0.01 -9.87 3.34
N ILE A 173 1.21 -9.30 3.55
CA ILE A 173 2.47 -10.07 3.57
C ILE A 173 3.21 -10.03 4.91
N GLY A 174 2.67 -9.33 5.91
CA GLY A 174 3.16 -9.33 7.28
C GLY A 174 2.84 -10.61 8.04
N THR A 175 3.50 -10.79 9.18
CA THR A 175 3.32 -11.97 10.03
C THR A 175 2.29 -11.77 11.14
N SER A 176 1.55 -12.83 11.48
CA SER A 176 0.60 -12.85 12.60
C SER A 176 1.27 -13.02 13.97
N LEU A 177 2.60 -13.15 14.05
CA LEU A 177 3.35 -13.21 15.32
C LEU A 177 3.12 -11.97 16.19
N VAL A 178 2.80 -10.83 15.57
CA VAL A 178 2.50 -9.56 16.26
C VAL A 178 1.10 -9.50 16.85
N SER A 179 0.20 -10.43 16.51
CA SER A 179 -1.26 -10.36 16.80
C SER A 179 -1.62 -10.29 18.29
N SER A 180 -0.73 -10.74 19.17
CA SER A 180 -0.89 -10.60 20.63
C SER A 180 -0.73 -9.17 21.13
N VAL A 181 -0.13 -8.29 20.31
CA VAL A 181 0.18 -6.89 20.62
C VAL A 181 -0.60 -5.94 19.71
N VAL A 182 -0.61 -6.23 18.40
CA VAL A 182 -1.16 -5.34 17.36
C VAL A 182 -2.46 -5.93 16.83
N ASN A 183 -3.59 -5.34 17.19
CA ASN A 183 -4.93 -5.77 16.72
C ASN A 183 -5.68 -4.71 15.91
N LYS A 184 -5.13 -3.50 15.87
CA LYS A 184 -5.61 -2.36 15.09
C LYS A 184 -4.42 -1.62 14.49
N ASP A 185 -4.64 -0.76 13.52
CA ASP A 185 -3.65 0.17 12.97
C ASP A 185 -3.71 1.55 13.65
N LEU A 186 -2.99 2.53 13.08
CA LEU A 186 -2.97 3.92 13.57
C LEU A 186 -4.35 4.60 13.53
N ASP A 187 -5.16 4.27 12.52
CA ASP A 187 -6.50 4.81 12.29
C ASP A 187 -7.60 4.05 13.03
N ASN A 188 -7.22 3.08 13.87
CA ASN A 188 -8.10 2.18 14.61
C ASN A 188 -8.87 1.17 13.74
N VAL A 189 -8.43 0.93 12.50
CA VAL A 189 -8.87 -0.16 11.64
C VAL A 189 -8.40 -1.49 12.22
N LEU A 190 -9.27 -2.50 12.27
CA LEU A 190 -8.90 -3.83 12.79
C LEU A 190 -7.89 -4.51 11.86
N ARG A 191 -6.95 -5.25 12.44
CA ARG A 191 -6.01 -6.07 11.65
C ARG A 191 -6.30 -7.57 11.82
N PRO A 192 -6.12 -8.38 10.77
CA PRO A 192 -6.00 -7.97 9.38
C PRO A 192 -7.37 -7.55 8.80
N GLN A 193 -7.39 -6.66 7.81
CA GLN A 193 -8.57 -6.47 6.95
C GLN A 193 -8.58 -7.51 5.83
N GLY A 194 -7.43 -7.85 5.27
CA GLY A 194 -7.30 -8.82 4.18
C GLY A 194 -6.91 -10.23 4.61
N ASN A 195 -6.19 -10.93 3.72
CA ASN A 195 -5.73 -12.31 3.92
C ASN A 195 -4.56 -12.42 4.93
N GLY A 196 -3.87 -11.31 5.21
CA GLY A 196 -2.70 -11.27 6.09
C GLY A 196 -2.57 -9.91 6.75
N PHE A 197 -1.63 -9.80 7.70
CA PHE A 197 -1.30 -8.50 8.27
C PHE A 197 -0.62 -7.64 7.20
N ASP A 198 -0.93 -6.34 7.18
CA ASP A 198 -0.12 -5.41 6.43
C ASP A 198 1.13 -5.04 7.23
N ILE A 199 2.23 -4.81 6.52
CA ILE A 199 3.48 -4.28 7.09
C ILE A 199 3.35 -2.75 7.21
N GLY A 200 3.86 -2.19 8.31
CA GLY A 200 3.78 -0.76 8.61
C GLY A 200 2.60 -0.38 9.52
N THR A 201 2.46 0.93 9.76
CA THR A 201 1.56 1.50 10.78
C THR A 201 0.09 1.61 10.36
N TYR A 202 -0.19 1.53 9.06
CA TYR A 202 -1.56 1.53 8.51
C TYR A 202 -1.95 0.13 8.06
N GLU A 203 -3.23 -0.16 8.15
CA GLU A 203 -3.86 -1.32 7.54
C GLU A 203 -4.66 -0.81 6.34
N PHE A 204 -4.45 -1.42 5.18
CA PHE A 204 -5.19 -1.12 3.98
C PHE A 204 -6.66 -1.53 4.17
N SER A 205 -7.50 -0.54 4.43
CA SER A 205 -8.95 -0.71 4.62
C SER A 205 -9.75 -0.59 3.31
N GLY A 206 -9.10 -0.65 2.15
CA GLY A 206 -9.81 -0.78 0.89
C GLY A 206 -10.56 -2.11 0.91
N THR A 207 -11.89 -2.07 0.86
CA THR A 207 -12.81 -3.17 1.17
C THR A 207 -12.30 -4.56 0.76
N THR A 208 -11.73 -5.26 1.72
CA THR A 208 -11.61 -6.71 1.77
C THR A 208 -12.81 -7.27 2.52
N GLU A 209 -14.03 -6.94 2.08
CA GLU A 209 -15.13 -7.87 2.24
C GLU A 209 -15.04 -8.85 1.09
N VAL A 210 -14.95 -10.14 1.44
CA VAL A 210 -15.10 -11.28 0.55
C VAL A 210 -16.51 -11.23 -0.07
N ASN A 211 -16.63 -10.47 -1.15
CA ASN A 211 -17.49 -10.77 -2.28
C ASN A 211 -16.57 -10.65 -3.50
N GLU A 212 -16.42 -11.75 -4.24
CA GLU A 212 -15.63 -11.83 -5.47
C GLU A 212 -16.16 -10.87 -6.56
N GLU A 213 -15.86 -9.58 -6.44
CA GLU A 213 -16.11 -8.57 -7.49
C GLU A 213 -14.89 -7.65 -7.65
N THR A 214 -13.71 -8.21 -7.88
CA THR A 214 -12.62 -7.48 -8.54
C THR A 214 -12.84 -7.49 -10.05
N ILE A 215 -13.73 -6.63 -10.57
CA ILE A 215 -13.44 -6.01 -11.87
C ILE A 215 -14.11 -4.63 -12.02
N ALA A 216 -13.52 -3.60 -11.43
CA ALA A 216 -13.93 -2.22 -11.67
C ALA A 216 -12.85 -1.31 -12.27
N GLU A 217 -11.68 -1.85 -12.66
CA GLU A 217 -10.74 -1.10 -13.51
C GLU A 217 -10.96 -1.37 -15.02
N GLY A 218 -11.89 -2.27 -15.37
CA GLY A 218 -12.10 -2.73 -16.76
C GLY A 218 -13.43 -2.37 -17.43
N PHE A 219 -14.51 -2.03 -16.71
CA PHE A 219 -15.77 -1.64 -17.37
C PHE A 219 -15.80 -0.14 -17.66
N LYS A 220 -15.85 0.23 -18.95
CA LYS A 220 -15.84 1.65 -19.35
C LYS A 220 -16.58 1.88 -20.65
N LEU A 221 -17.47 2.86 -20.66
CA LEU A 221 -18.12 3.39 -21.86
C LEU A 221 -17.52 4.75 -22.22
N PHE A 222 -16.89 4.85 -23.39
CA PHE A 222 -16.30 6.10 -23.84
C PHE A 222 -17.33 7.00 -24.52
N GLN A 223 -17.03 8.29 -24.55
CA GLN A 223 -17.79 9.25 -25.33
C GLN A 223 -17.74 8.90 -26.82
N ASN A 224 -18.87 8.98 -27.52
CA ASN A 224 -18.93 8.69 -28.95
C ASN A 224 -18.08 9.68 -29.76
N TYR A 225 -17.46 9.20 -30.84
CA TYR A 225 -16.64 10.01 -31.74
C TYR A 225 -17.21 9.94 -33.17
N GLN A 226 -17.59 11.05 -33.80
CA GLN A 226 -17.61 12.45 -33.35
C GLN A 226 -18.83 12.76 -32.44
N ASN A 227 -18.80 13.83 -31.62
CA ASN A 227 -19.99 14.33 -30.90
C ASN A 227 -19.99 15.87 -30.88
N PRO A 228 -20.93 16.57 -31.54
CA PRO A 228 -22.10 16.05 -32.27
C PRO A 228 -21.75 15.16 -33.47
N PHE A 229 -22.68 14.31 -33.90
CA PHE A 229 -22.49 13.39 -35.03
C PHE A 229 -23.56 13.58 -36.12
N ASN A 230 -23.23 13.21 -37.37
CA ASN A 230 -24.13 13.26 -38.53
C ASN A 230 -23.88 12.11 -39.53
N PRO A 231 -24.86 11.24 -39.77
CA PRO A 231 -25.70 10.60 -38.77
C PRO A 231 -24.98 9.39 -38.15
N ILE A 232 -23.69 9.19 -38.45
CA ILE A 232 -22.90 8.03 -38.03
C ILE A 232 -21.87 8.44 -36.98
N THR A 233 -21.72 7.64 -35.92
CA THR A 233 -20.68 7.82 -34.89
C THR A 233 -20.09 6.47 -34.49
N LYS A 234 -18.88 6.49 -33.95
CA LYS A 234 -18.26 5.35 -33.28
C LYS A 234 -18.45 5.44 -31.77
N ILE A 235 -18.63 4.30 -31.12
CA ILE A 235 -18.73 4.16 -29.67
C ILE A 235 -17.73 3.11 -29.23
N LYS A 236 -16.77 3.51 -28.40
CA LYS A 236 -15.78 2.63 -27.79
C LYS A 236 -16.24 2.22 -26.39
N PHE A 237 -15.97 0.99 -26.00
CA PHE A 237 -16.14 0.50 -24.63
C PHE A 237 -15.16 -0.62 -24.30
N ASN A 238 -14.93 -0.87 -23.02
CA ASN A 238 -14.12 -1.97 -22.52
C ASN A 238 -14.99 -2.93 -21.71
N ILE A 239 -14.86 -4.22 -22.00
CA ILE A 239 -15.48 -5.30 -21.24
C ILE A 239 -14.41 -5.91 -20.34
N PRO A 240 -14.61 -5.91 -19.00
CA PRO A 240 -13.64 -6.46 -18.08
C PRO A 240 -13.45 -7.98 -18.20
N GLY A 241 -12.26 -8.46 -17.86
CA GLY A 241 -11.98 -9.89 -17.75
C GLY A 241 -12.50 -10.49 -16.45
N ILE A 242 -13.53 -11.33 -16.52
CA ILE A 242 -13.97 -12.14 -15.37
C ILE A 242 -13.20 -13.46 -15.39
N ILE A 243 -12.44 -13.73 -14.32
CA ILE A 243 -11.77 -15.01 -14.11
C ILE A 243 -12.61 -15.79 -13.10
N GLU A 244 -13.21 -16.89 -13.55
CA GLU A 244 -13.83 -17.89 -12.69
C GLU A 244 -13.18 -19.23 -13.01
N SER A 245 -12.62 -19.92 -12.01
CA SER A 245 -12.00 -21.25 -12.17
C SER A 245 -10.92 -21.34 -13.27
N GLU A 246 -9.98 -20.38 -13.28
CA GLU A 246 -8.80 -20.34 -14.16
C GLU A 246 -9.10 -20.22 -15.68
N LYS A 247 -10.32 -19.84 -16.07
CA LYS A 247 -10.71 -19.60 -17.47
C LYS A 247 -11.37 -18.23 -17.66
N MET A 248 -11.02 -17.57 -18.77
CA MET A 248 -11.62 -16.31 -19.20
C MET A 248 -13.01 -16.58 -19.81
N GLN A 249 -14.08 -16.08 -19.20
CA GLN A 249 -15.46 -16.35 -19.66
C GLN A 249 -16.00 -15.31 -20.66
N ILE A 250 -16.96 -15.77 -21.48
CA ILE A 250 -17.76 -14.96 -22.40
C ILE A 250 -18.93 -14.35 -21.61
N GLN A 251 -19.21 -13.07 -21.79
CA GLN A 251 -20.15 -12.29 -20.99
C GLN A 251 -21.26 -11.66 -21.85
N PHE A 252 -22.51 -11.69 -21.39
CA PHE A 252 -23.62 -11.05 -22.10
C PHE A 252 -23.60 -9.53 -21.91
N VAL A 253 -23.59 -8.78 -23.03
CA VAL A 253 -23.44 -7.31 -23.05
C VAL A 253 -24.51 -6.67 -23.91
N THR A 254 -25.08 -5.57 -23.42
CA THR A 254 -26.04 -4.76 -24.18
C THR A 254 -25.62 -3.30 -24.27
N LEU A 255 -25.81 -2.68 -25.43
CA LEU A 255 -25.55 -1.26 -25.70
C LEU A 255 -26.74 -0.75 -26.48
N LYS A 256 -27.54 0.09 -25.83
CA LYS A 256 -28.83 0.56 -26.37
C LYS A 256 -28.90 2.08 -26.34
N VAL A 257 -29.69 2.64 -27.24
CA VAL A 257 -29.90 4.09 -27.42
C VAL A 257 -31.33 4.44 -27.01
N TYR A 258 -31.48 5.55 -26.30
CA TYR A 258 -32.71 6.04 -25.70
C TYR A 258 -32.95 7.51 -26.04
N ASP A 259 -34.22 7.89 -26.17
CA ASP A 259 -34.62 9.30 -26.25
C ASP A 259 -34.65 9.99 -24.88
N VAL A 260 -34.97 11.28 -24.84
CA VAL A 260 -35.03 12.08 -23.59
C VAL A 260 -36.16 11.67 -22.65
N LEU A 261 -37.14 10.90 -23.12
CA LEU A 261 -38.22 10.34 -22.31
C LEU A 261 -37.87 8.93 -21.77
N GLY A 262 -36.73 8.38 -22.19
CA GLY A 262 -36.25 7.06 -21.80
C GLY A 262 -36.77 5.92 -22.68
N ASN A 263 -37.41 6.20 -23.82
CA ASN A 263 -37.82 5.15 -24.75
C ASN A 263 -36.61 4.61 -25.50
N GLU A 264 -36.50 3.29 -25.66
CA GLU A 264 -35.48 2.67 -26.50
C GLU A 264 -35.75 2.99 -27.97
N VAL A 265 -34.76 3.57 -28.65
CA VAL A 265 -34.83 3.98 -30.07
C VAL A 265 -33.76 3.30 -30.93
N GLY A 266 -32.88 2.47 -30.34
CA GLY A 266 -31.91 1.66 -31.07
C GLY A 266 -31.16 0.67 -30.17
N THR A 267 -30.68 -0.42 -30.75
CA THR A 267 -29.79 -1.40 -30.10
C THR A 267 -28.54 -1.56 -30.95
N ILE A 268 -27.36 -1.39 -30.35
CA ILE A 268 -26.03 -1.46 -31.00
C ILE A 268 -25.37 -2.82 -30.75
N ILE A 269 -25.48 -3.36 -29.54
CA ILE A 269 -25.04 -4.72 -29.18
C ILE A 269 -26.05 -5.32 -28.20
N ASN A 270 -26.26 -6.64 -28.30
CA ASN A 270 -27.12 -7.42 -27.41
C ASN A 270 -26.73 -8.90 -27.52
N GLU A 271 -25.49 -9.22 -27.16
CA GLU A 271 -24.92 -10.56 -27.34
C GLU A 271 -23.79 -10.83 -26.33
N GLU A 272 -23.32 -12.07 -26.36
CA GLU A 272 -22.17 -12.57 -25.61
C GLU A 272 -20.84 -12.10 -26.23
N LYS A 273 -19.93 -11.55 -25.41
CA LYS A 273 -18.60 -11.04 -25.80
C LYS A 273 -17.51 -11.52 -24.84
N HIS A 274 -16.33 -11.76 -25.38
CA HIS A 274 -15.14 -11.95 -24.55
C HIS A 274 -14.74 -10.64 -23.86
N PRO A 275 -13.86 -10.70 -22.86
CA PRO A 275 -13.20 -9.52 -22.31
C PRO A 275 -12.35 -8.82 -23.36
N GLY A 276 -12.31 -7.49 -23.28
CA GLY A 276 -11.47 -6.65 -24.15
C GLY A 276 -12.12 -5.35 -24.58
N GLU A 277 -11.37 -4.58 -25.36
CA GLU A 277 -11.83 -3.32 -25.93
C GLU A 277 -12.60 -3.53 -27.24
N TYR A 278 -13.71 -2.82 -27.38
CA TYR A 278 -14.58 -2.86 -28.55
C TYR A 278 -14.88 -1.45 -29.06
N GLU A 279 -14.96 -1.30 -30.37
CA GLU A 279 -15.43 -0.09 -31.04
C GLU A 279 -16.51 -0.47 -32.04
N LEU A 280 -17.72 0.08 -31.88
CA LEU A 280 -18.87 -0.20 -32.74
C LEU A 280 -19.39 1.09 -33.38
N VAL A 281 -20.03 0.93 -34.54
CA VAL A 281 -20.63 2.04 -35.29
C VAL A 281 -22.12 2.12 -34.97
N PHE A 282 -22.61 3.32 -34.68
CA PHE A 282 -24.02 3.63 -34.55
C PHE A 282 -24.48 4.56 -35.68
N ASP A 283 -25.57 4.18 -36.36
CA ASP A 283 -26.20 4.95 -37.43
C ASP A 283 -27.56 5.50 -36.95
N GLY A 284 -27.61 6.81 -36.73
CA GLY A 284 -28.81 7.56 -36.34
C GLY A 284 -29.66 8.04 -37.52
N SER A 285 -29.48 7.51 -38.74
CA SER A 285 -30.18 7.99 -39.95
C SER A 285 -31.71 7.97 -39.86
N ASN A 286 -32.28 7.12 -39.00
CA ASN A 286 -33.72 7.04 -38.78
C ASN A 286 -34.23 7.86 -37.58
N LEU A 287 -33.35 8.56 -36.86
CA LEU A 287 -33.68 9.41 -35.70
C LEU A 287 -33.78 10.89 -36.10
N THR A 288 -34.52 11.72 -35.37
CA THR A 288 -34.55 13.17 -35.61
C THR A 288 -33.30 13.85 -35.01
N SER A 289 -32.94 15.04 -35.49
CA SER A 289 -31.90 15.85 -34.81
C SER A 289 -32.31 16.10 -33.36
N GLY A 290 -31.40 15.89 -32.41
CA GLY A 290 -31.74 15.93 -30.99
C GLY A 290 -30.73 15.29 -30.08
N THR A 291 -31.04 15.35 -28.78
CA THR A 291 -30.25 14.70 -27.73
C THR A 291 -30.76 13.28 -27.49
N TYR A 292 -29.83 12.34 -27.39
CA TYR A 292 -30.08 10.94 -27.07
C TYR A 292 -29.12 10.48 -25.99
N PHE A 293 -29.40 9.33 -25.40
CA PHE A 293 -28.54 8.67 -24.43
C PHE A 293 -28.24 7.25 -24.90
N TYR A 294 -27.04 6.76 -24.65
CA TYR A 294 -26.69 5.37 -24.90
C TYR A 294 -26.16 4.77 -23.62
N ARG A 295 -26.63 3.56 -23.31
CA ARG A 295 -26.33 2.84 -22.09
C ARG A 295 -25.71 1.51 -22.43
N LEU A 296 -24.49 1.29 -21.94
CA LEU A 296 -23.84 -0.01 -21.91
C LEU A 296 -24.27 -0.71 -20.63
N THR A 297 -24.66 -1.97 -20.72
CA THR A 297 -25.01 -2.82 -19.57
C THR A 297 -24.25 -4.13 -19.68
N PHE A 298 -23.65 -4.54 -18.57
CA PHE A 298 -22.86 -5.75 -18.40
C PHE A 298 -23.15 -6.30 -17.01
N GLY A 299 -23.77 -7.48 -16.89
CA GLY A 299 -24.25 -7.98 -15.60
C GLY A 299 -25.08 -6.93 -14.85
N ASN A 300 -24.64 -6.55 -13.65
CA ASN A 300 -25.26 -5.51 -12.82
C ASN A 300 -24.72 -4.08 -13.09
N PHE A 301 -23.69 -3.94 -13.92
CA PHE A 301 -23.07 -2.67 -14.23
C PHE A 301 -23.77 -1.99 -15.40
N SER A 302 -23.95 -0.68 -15.30
CA SER A 302 -24.38 0.13 -16.44
C SER A 302 -23.71 1.50 -16.46
N GLU A 303 -23.29 1.95 -17.63
CA GLU A 303 -22.79 3.30 -17.84
C GLU A 303 -23.59 3.95 -18.97
N THR A 304 -23.98 5.20 -18.78
CA THR A 304 -24.75 5.97 -19.76
C THR A 304 -24.00 7.22 -20.18
N LYS A 305 -24.01 7.52 -21.48
CA LYS A 305 -23.43 8.72 -22.06
C LYS A 305 -24.44 9.40 -22.98
N LYS A 306 -24.21 10.68 -23.28
CA LYS A 306 -25.09 11.51 -24.10
C LYS A 306 -24.57 11.61 -25.53
N LEU A 307 -25.44 11.48 -26.53
CA LEU A 307 -25.17 11.72 -27.95
C LEU A 307 -25.92 12.97 -28.39
N LEU A 308 -25.33 13.79 -29.26
CA LEU A 308 -26.03 14.87 -29.93
C LEU A 308 -26.02 14.61 -31.45
N LEU A 309 -27.19 14.26 -32.00
CA LEU A 309 -27.39 14.05 -33.42
C LEU A 309 -27.76 15.38 -34.09
N ILE A 310 -27.01 15.76 -35.14
CA ILE A 310 -27.30 16.93 -35.97
C ILE A 310 -27.35 16.45 -37.43
N LYS A 311 -28.46 16.71 -38.11
CA LYS A 311 -28.65 16.47 -39.55
C LYS A 311 -28.85 17.77 -40.29
#